data_AF-A0A0P8CGV1-F1
#
_entry.id   AF-A0A0P8CGV1-F1
#
_cell.length_a   1.000
_cell.length_b   1.000
_cell.length_c   1.000
_cell.angle_alpha   90.00
_cell.angle_beta   90.00
_cell.angle_gamma   90.00
#
_symmetry.space_group_name_H-M   'P 1'
#
loop_
_entity.id
_entity.type
_entity.pdbx_description
1 polymer ?
#
loop_
_entity_poly.entity_id
_entity_poly.type
_entity_poly.pdbx_seq_one_letter_code
_entity_poly.pdbx_strand_id
1 'polypeptide(L)'
;MIELDCNHIKYVQERYNIMKRLMVLFLISIYFTGCVEQSQNEPIYNNSVTPEYSPVVDLAKKDLSERLKIPIENIQLVKQEAVEWPDTSLGYPEKGMVYAQVITPGFKIILKAGDKSYEYHSDYKRIAGPGEI
;
A
#
# COMPACT_ATOMS: atom_id res chain seq x y z
N MET A 1 14.52 -16.27 65.31
CA MET A 1 13.15 -16.55 64.84
C MET A 1 12.99 -15.72 63.58
N ILE A 2 13.22 -16.22 62.36
CA ILE A 2 12.70 -17.44 61.72
C ILE A 2 13.85 -18.02 60.87
N GLU A 3 14.27 -19.26 61.14
CA GLU A 3 15.09 -20.05 60.21
C GLU A 3 14.20 -20.40 59.00
N LEU A 4 14.26 -19.61 57.94
CA LEU A 4 13.73 -20.00 56.64
C LEU A 4 14.71 -21.03 56.07
N ASP A 5 14.35 -22.30 56.26
CA ASP A 5 15.08 -23.48 55.80
C ASP A 5 15.54 -23.30 54.34
N CYS A 6 16.85 -23.36 54.14
CA CYS A 6 17.54 -23.19 52.86
C CYS A 6 17.07 -24.24 51.83
N ASN A 7 16.49 -25.36 52.26
CA ASN A 7 15.86 -26.34 51.37
C ASN A 7 14.53 -25.87 50.78
N HIS A 8 13.78 -25.01 51.47
CA HIS A 8 12.50 -24.50 50.97
C HIS A 8 12.70 -23.53 49.79
N ILE A 9 13.71 -22.65 49.88
CA ILE A 9 14.05 -21.71 48.80
C ILE A 9 14.60 -22.46 47.58
N LYS A 10 15.44 -23.49 47.78
CA LYS A 10 15.93 -24.36 46.70
C LYS A 10 14.78 -25.10 46.01
N TYR A 11 13.84 -25.64 46.79
CA TYR A 11 12.67 -26.35 46.27
C TYR A 11 11.78 -25.45 45.40
N VAL A 12 11.49 -24.21 45.84
CA VAL A 12 10.69 -23.25 45.07
C VAL A 12 11.42 -22.81 43.79
N GLN A 13 12.74 -22.59 43.86
CA GLN A 13 13.56 -22.21 42.70
C GLN A 13 13.65 -23.35 41.67
N GLU A 14 13.77 -24.59 42.12
CA GLU A 14 13.85 -25.78 41.25
C GLU A 14 12.51 -26.09 40.58
N ARG A 15 11.40 -25.98 41.34
CA ARG A 15 10.04 -26.05 40.79
C ARG A 15 9.77 -24.92 39.79
N TYR A 16 10.21 -23.70 40.08
CA TYR A 16 10.13 -22.56 39.16
C TYR A 16 10.96 -22.79 37.90
N ASN A 17 12.17 -23.33 38.02
CA ASN A 17 13.04 -23.64 36.87
C ASN A 17 12.49 -24.79 36.01
N ILE A 18 11.87 -25.80 36.63
CA ILE A 18 11.18 -26.89 35.93
C ILE A 18 9.93 -26.34 35.21
N MET A 19 9.12 -25.53 35.88
CA MET A 19 7.92 -24.93 35.29
C MET A 19 8.25 -23.92 34.18
N LYS A 20 9.33 -23.15 34.35
CA LYS A 20 9.89 -22.25 33.32
C LYS A 20 10.41 -23.02 32.11
N ARG A 21 11.09 -24.17 32.31
CA ARG A 21 11.50 -25.06 31.22
C ARG A 21 10.30 -25.64 30.46
N LEU A 22 9.27 -26.10 31.18
CA LEU A 22 8.04 -26.61 30.57
C LEU A 22 7.30 -25.51 29.77
N MET A 23 7.24 -24.28 30.31
CA MET A 23 6.62 -23.14 29.63
C MET A 23 7.40 -22.68 28.39
N VAL A 24 8.75 -22.67 28.44
CA VAL A 24 9.61 -22.35 27.29
C VAL A 24 9.49 -23.41 26.20
N LEU A 25 9.45 -24.70 26.55
CA LEU A 25 9.24 -25.78 25.57
C LEU A 25 7.86 -25.69 24.89
N PHE A 26 6.81 -25.34 25.65
CA PHE A 26 5.47 -25.14 25.10
C PHE A 26 5.40 -23.92 24.15
N LEU A 27 6.09 -22.83 24.48
CA LEU A 27 6.19 -21.66 23.60
C LEU A 27 6.98 -21.97 22.32
N ILE A 28 8.09 -22.71 22.39
CA ILE A 28 8.89 -23.10 21.21
C ILE A 28 8.07 -23.99 20.25
N SER A 29 7.22 -24.89 20.77
CA SER A 29 6.33 -25.70 19.92
C SER A 29 5.23 -24.91 19.23
N ILE A 30 4.76 -23.80 19.84
CA ILE A 30 3.78 -22.89 19.23
C ILE A 30 4.44 -22.07 18.10
N TYR A 31 5.74 -21.79 18.20
CA TYR A 31 6.49 -21.05 17.18
C TYR A 31 6.87 -21.89 15.94
N PHE A 32 6.77 -23.22 15.96
CA PHE A 32 7.17 -24.07 14.84
C PHE A 32 6.08 -24.30 13.77
N THR A 33 4.86 -23.82 13.99
CA THR A 33 3.77 -23.85 13.00
C THR A 33 3.31 -22.42 12.71
N GLY A 34 4.20 -21.63 12.12
CA GLY A 34 3.97 -20.21 11.83
C GLY A 34 4.67 -19.77 10.55
N CYS A 35 4.10 -20.19 9.41
CA CYS A 35 4.29 -19.74 8.03
C CYS A 35 5.67 -19.92 7.36
N VAL A 36 5.65 -20.86 6.40
CA VAL A 36 6.05 -20.66 5.00
C VAL A 36 7.22 -19.72 4.79
N GLU A 37 8.34 -20.34 4.45
CA GLU A 37 9.42 -19.74 3.68
C GLU A 37 8.85 -19.08 2.42
N GLN A 38 8.67 -17.75 2.47
CA GLN A 38 8.47 -16.97 1.27
C GLN A 38 9.83 -16.79 0.60
N SER A 39 10.26 -17.86 -0.09
CA SER A 39 11.04 -17.69 -1.31
C SER A 39 10.10 -17.08 -2.35
N GLN A 40 10.00 -15.76 -2.31
CA GLN A 40 9.64 -14.97 -3.47
C GLN A 40 10.74 -13.94 -3.64
N ASN A 41 11.78 -14.37 -4.35
CA ASN A 41 12.41 -13.60 -5.42
C ASN A 41 11.90 -12.16 -5.46
N GLU A 42 12.60 -11.23 -4.79
CA GLU A 42 12.44 -9.82 -5.11
C GLU A 42 12.70 -9.69 -6.62
N PRO A 43 11.81 -9.08 -7.40
CA PRO A 43 12.22 -8.61 -8.71
C PRO A 43 13.38 -7.65 -8.45
N ILE A 44 14.57 -7.99 -8.95
CA ILE A 44 15.69 -7.06 -9.02
C ILE A 44 15.15 -5.84 -9.78
N TYR A 45 14.82 -4.76 -9.07
CA TYR A 45 14.54 -3.47 -9.66
C TYR A 45 15.88 -2.92 -10.11
N ASN A 46 16.36 -3.44 -11.24
CA ASN A 46 17.44 -2.87 -11.99
C ASN A 46 16.96 -1.49 -12.44
N ASN A 47 17.70 -0.45 -12.04
CA ASN A 47 17.44 0.95 -12.36
C ASN A 47 17.44 1.19 -13.87
N SER A 48 16.37 0.80 -14.55
CA SER A 48 16.17 0.86 -15.99
C SER A 48 14.69 1.11 -16.26
N VAL A 49 14.29 2.35 -16.00
CA VAL A 49 13.11 3.03 -16.54
C VAL A 49 11.81 2.21 -16.52
N THR A 50 11.30 1.92 -15.33
CA THR A 50 9.87 1.63 -15.16
C THR A 50 9.18 2.94 -14.76
N PRO A 51 8.08 3.35 -15.43
CA PRO A 51 7.28 4.46 -14.96
C PRO A 51 6.83 4.15 -13.53
N GLU A 52 7.26 4.99 -12.60
CA GLU A 52 6.96 4.89 -11.18
C GLU A 52 5.45 4.79 -11.00
N TYR A 53 4.97 3.58 -10.67
CA TYR A 53 3.55 3.33 -10.45
C TYR A 53 3.09 4.22 -9.31
N SER A 54 2.30 5.24 -9.63
CA SER A 54 1.89 6.21 -8.63
C SER A 54 0.57 5.77 -7.97
N PRO A 55 0.39 5.98 -6.65
CA PRO A 55 -0.87 5.70 -5.96
C PRO A 55 -2.10 6.36 -6.60
N VAL A 56 -1.91 7.45 -7.36
CA VAL A 56 -3.01 8.12 -8.08
C VAL A 56 -3.54 7.33 -9.27
N VAL A 57 -2.79 6.34 -9.78
CA VAL A 57 -3.29 5.38 -10.78
C VAL A 57 -4.39 4.51 -10.17
N ASP A 58 -4.19 4.02 -8.95
CA ASP A 58 -5.21 3.23 -8.24
C ASP A 58 -6.47 4.07 -7.98
N LEU A 59 -6.29 5.34 -7.59
CA LEU A 59 -7.40 6.28 -7.44
C LEU A 59 -8.16 6.45 -8.76
N ALA A 60 -7.46 6.67 -9.87
CA ALA A 60 -8.07 6.84 -11.19
C ALA A 60 -8.82 5.58 -11.65
N LYS A 61 -8.21 4.39 -11.47
CA LYS A 61 -8.87 3.12 -11.80
C LYS A 61 -10.13 2.88 -10.95
N LYS A 62 -10.07 3.20 -9.66
CA LYS A 62 -11.21 3.07 -8.76
C LYS A 62 -12.35 4.01 -9.16
N ASP A 63 -12.06 5.28 -9.40
CA ASP A 63 -13.05 6.26 -9.86
C ASP A 63 -13.69 5.82 -11.20
N LEU A 64 -12.89 5.36 -12.16
CA LEU A 64 -13.41 4.90 -13.45
C LEU A 64 -14.28 3.64 -13.32
N SER A 65 -13.87 2.70 -12.46
CA SER A 65 -14.64 1.49 -12.12
C SER A 65 -16.02 1.85 -11.58
N GLU A 66 -16.08 2.77 -10.61
CA GLU A 66 -17.34 3.22 -10.01
C GLU A 66 -18.25 3.91 -11.02
N ARG A 67 -17.70 4.75 -11.91
CA ARG A 67 -18.46 5.46 -12.96
C ARG A 67 -19.03 4.52 -14.01
N LEU A 68 -18.22 3.57 -14.49
CA LEU A 68 -18.61 2.65 -15.56
C LEU A 68 -19.35 1.40 -15.03
N LYS A 69 -19.35 1.18 -13.71
CA LYS A 69 -19.90 0.00 -13.04
C LYS A 69 -19.31 -1.31 -13.59
N ILE A 70 -18.00 -1.31 -13.82
CA ILE A 70 -17.24 -2.48 -14.26
C ILE A 70 -16.21 -2.86 -13.19
N PRO A 71 -15.77 -4.13 -13.13
CA PRO A 71 -14.70 -4.52 -12.22
C PRO A 71 -13.39 -3.76 -12.51
N ILE A 72 -12.62 -3.45 -11.46
CA ILE A 72 -11.38 -2.66 -11.57
C ILE A 72 -10.31 -3.39 -12.39
N GLU A 73 -10.32 -4.72 -12.38
CA GLU A 73 -9.46 -5.59 -13.18
C GLU A 73 -9.69 -5.46 -14.69
N ASN A 74 -10.84 -4.94 -15.11
CA ASN A 74 -11.13 -4.65 -16.52
C ASN A 74 -10.58 -3.29 -16.97
N ILE A 75 -9.88 -2.57 -16.09
CA ILE A 75 -9.30 -1.25 -16.37
C ILE A 75 -7.78 -1.35 -16.40
N GLN A 76 -7.22 -1.05 -17.57
CA GLN A 76 -5.78 -1.15 -17.82
C GLN A 76 -5.14 0.23 -17.79
N LEU A 77 -3.98 0.35 -17.14
CA LEU A 77 -3.13 1.52 -17.29
C LEU A 77 -2.43 1.44 -18.66
N VAL A 78 -2.71 2.40 -19.53
CA VAL A 78 -2.05 2.51 -20.84
C VAL A 78 -0.80 3.38 -20.74
N LYS A 79 -0.90 4.52 -20.05
CA LYS A 79 0.21 5.47 -19.93
C LYS A 79 0.10 6.26 -18.64
N GLN A 80 1.24 6.58 -18.04
CA GLN A 80 1.37 7.59 -17.00
C GLN A 80 2.59 8.45 -17.36
N GLU A 81 2.40 9.77 -17.44
CA GLU A 81 3.47 10.73 -17.72
C GLU A 81 3.45 11.85 -16.69
N ALA A 82 4.64 12.26 -16.22
CA ALA A 82 4.77 13.42 -15.36
C ALA A 82 4.47 14.70 -16.17
N VAL A 83 3.64 15.58 -15.61
CA VAL A 83 3.21 16.83 -16.26
C VAL A 83 3.20 17.95 -15.22
N GLU A 84 3.52 19.17 -15.67
CA GLU A 84 3.34 20.39 -14.90
C GLU A 84 2.09 21.13 -15.39
N TRP A 85 1.08 21.23 -14.53
CA TRP A 85 -0.18 21.92 -14.84
C TRP A 85 -0.05 23.42 -14.61
N PRO A 86 -0.66 24.27 -15.45
CA PRO A 86 -0.54 25.73 -15.33
C PRO A 86 -1.22 26.30 -14.07
N ASP A 87 -2.19 25.58 -13.51
CA ASP A 87 -2.95 25.99 -12.33
C ASP A 87 -3.47 24.79 -11.53
N THR A 88 -4.11 25.07 -10.39
CA THR A 88 -4.66 24.04 -9.49
C THR A 88 -5.96 23.40 -9.97
N SER A 89 -6.46 23.75 -11.17
CA SER A 89 -7.60 23.05 -11.79
C SER A 89 -7.19 21.73 -12.44
N LEU A 90 -5.88 21.53 -12.68
CA LEU A 90 -5.35 20.37 -13.37
C LEU A 90 -6.00 20.18 -14.75
N GLY A 91 -6.40 21.26 -15.43
CA GLY A 91 -7.04 21.20 -16.74
C GLY A 91 -8.55 20.85 -16.73
N TYR A 92 -9.15 20.64 -15.55
CA TYR A 92 -10.59 20.38 -15.39
C TYR A 92 -11.25 21.45 -14.51
N PRO A 93 -11.38 22.70 -14.99
CA PRO A 93 -12.00 23.77 -14.20
C PRO A 93 -13.50 23.56 -14.06
N GLU A 94 -14.00 23.64 -12.83
CA GLU A 94 -15.42 23.65 -12.52
C GLU A 94 -16.01 25.06 -12.69
N LYS A 95 -17.23 25.13 -13.21
CA LYS A 95 -17.92 26.40 -13.46
C LYS A 95 -18.16 27.15 -12.15
N GLY A 96 -17.73 28.42 -12.11
CA GLY A 96 -17.92 29.30 -10.95
C GLY A 96 -16.84 29.17 -9.88
N MET A 97 -15.84 28.31 -10.09
CA MET A 97 -14.68 28.19 -9.20
C MET A 97 -13.52 29.06 -9.67
N VAL A 98 -12.69 29.49 -8.71
CA VAL A 98 -11.44 30.22 -8.96
C VAL A 98 -10.28 29.33 -8.57
N TYR A 99 -9.30 29.20 -9.47
CA TYR A 99 -8.12 28.36 -9.28
C TYR A 99 -6.86 29.20 -9.15
N ALA A 100 -5.91 28.73 -8.34
CA ALA A 100 -4.64 29.42 -8.14
C ALA A 100 -3.72 29.19 -9.34
N GLN A 101 -3.14 30.27 -9.87
CA GLN A 101 -2.23 30.27 -11.01
C GLN A 101 -0.82 29.88 -10.56
N VAL A 102 -0.67 28.60 -10.19
CA VAL A 102 0.58 28.02 -9.70
C VAL A 102 0.87 26.76 -10.49
N ILE A 103 2.12 26.66 -10.97
CA ILE A 103 2.60 25.46 -11.64
C ILE A 103 2.51 24.27 -10.68
N THR A 104 1.63 23.33 -11.01
CA THR A 104 1.27 22.21 -10.14
C THR A 104 1.81 20.92 -10.77
N PRO A 105 2.86 20.30 -10.20
CA PRO A 105 3.43 19.07 -10.73
C PRO A 105 2.50 17.88 -10.46
N GLY A 106 2.55 16.88 -11.33
CA GLY A 106 1.60 15.78 -11.26
C GLY A 106 1.74 14.76 -12.37
N PHE A 107 0.64 14.07 -12.68
CA PHE A 107 0.60 13.04 -13.72
C PHE A 107 -0.59 13.23 -14.67
N LYS A 108 -0.37 12.96 -15.96
CA LYS A 108 -1.42 12.58 -16.90
C LYS A 108 -1.46 11.07 -17.02
N ILE A 109 -2.64 10.49 -16.80
CA ILE A 109 -2.87 9.05 -16.70
C ILE A 109 -3.88 8.68 -17.77
N ILE A 110 -3.52 7.75 -18.66
CA ILE A 110 -4.41 7.17 -19.66
C ILE A 110 -4.80 5.77 -19.22
N LEU A 111 -6.09 5.58 -18.99
CA LEU A 111 -6.70 4.29 -18.69
C LEU A 111 -7.47 3.77 -19.91
N LYS A 112 -7.57 2.45 -20.04
CA LYS A 112 -8.40 1.80 -21.06
C LYS A 112 -9.40 0.87 -20.39
N ALA A 113 -10.65 0.95 -20.82
CA ALA A 113 -11.74 0.07 -20.40
C ALA A 113 -12.52 -0.37 -21.65
N GLY A 114 -12.39 -1.64 -22.03
CA GLY A 114 -12.89 -2.14 -23.31
C GLY A 114 -12.21 -1.43 -24.49
N ASP A 115 -12.99 -0.85 -25.39
CA ASP A 115 -12.50 -0.16 -26.60
C ASP A 115 -12.31 1.36 -26.40
N LYS A 116 -12.55 1.87 -25.18
CA LYS A 116 -12.48 3.30 -24.87
C LYS A 116 -11.27 3.63 -24.00
N SER A 117 -10.72 4.82 -24.22
CA SER A 117 -9.65 5.38 -23.42
C SER A 117 -10.11 6.60 -22.63
N TYR A 118 -9.55 6.77 -21.45
CA TYR A 118 -9.92 7.79 -20.49
C TYR A 118 -8.68 8.47 -19.94
N GLU A 119 -8.65 9.78 -20.02
CA GLU A 119 -7.58 10.65 -19.51
C GLU A 119 -7.95 11.21 -18.14
N TYR A 120 -7.03 11.05 -17.19
CA TYR A 120 -7.08 11.64 -15.86
C TYR A 120 -5.86 12.52 -15.62
N HIS A 121 -6.04 13.60 -14.89
CA HIS A 121 -4.97 14.48 -14.42
C HIS A 121 -4.84 14.39 -12.90
N SER A 122 -3.66 14.66 -12.36
CA SER A 122 -3.36 14.50 -10.93
C SER A 122 -2.33 15.51 -10.44
N ASP A 123 -2.34 15.83 -9.14
CA ASP A 123 -1.32 16.59 -8.39
C ASP A 123 -0.57 15.73 -7.35
N TYR A 124 -0.37 14.43 -7.65
CA TYR A 124 0.16 13.37 -6.78
C TYR A 124 -0.74 12.96 -5.60
N LYS A 125 -1.76 13.75 -5.25
CA LYS A 125 -2.65 13.47 -4.11
C LYS A 125 -4.07 13.17 -4.56
N ARG A 126 -4.58 13.93 -5.52
CA ARG A 126 -5.93 13.74 -6.08
C ARG A 126 -5.88 13.51 -7.58
N ILE A 127 -7.04 13.17 -8.13
CA ILE A 127 -7.30 13.01 -9.56
C ILE A 127 -8.38 14.00 -10.02
N ALA A 128 -8.38 14.33 -11.31
CA ALA A 128 -9.38 15.12 -12.00
C ALA A 128 -9.68 14.47 -13.38
N GLY A 129 -10.92 14.59 -13.85
CA GLY A 129 -11.45 13.84 -15.00
C GLY A 129 -12.52 12.81 -14.59
N PRO A 130 -12.75 11.75 -15.38
CA PRO A 130 -12.10 11.44 -16.66
C PRO A 130 -12.61 12.28 -17.83
N GLY A 131 -11.75 12.51 -18.81
CA GLY A 131 -12.13 12.82 -20.20
C GLY A 131 -12.02 11.56 -21.06
N GLU A 132 -13.06 11.21 -21.84
CA GLU A 132 -12.95 10.15 -22.86
C GLU A 132 -12.14 10.70 -24.05
N ILE A 133 -11.15 9.93 -24.53
CA ILE A 133 -10.24 10.31 -25.63
C ILE A 133 -10.22 9.28 -26.74
#